data_AF-A0A954VM12-F1
#
_entry.id   AF-A0A954VM12-F1
#
_cell.length_a   1.000
_cell.length_b   1.000
_cell.length_c   1.000
_cell.angle_alpha   90.00
_cell.angle_beta   90.00
_cell.angle_gamma   90.00
#
_symmetry.space_group_name_H-M   'P 1'
#
loop_
_entity.id
_entity.type
_entity.pdbx_description
1 polymer ?
#
loop_
_entity_poly.entity_id
_entity_poly.type
_entity_poly.pdbx_seq_one_letter_code
_entity_poly.pdbx_strand_id
1 'polypeptide(L)'
;MKFRFSLKFLLLIMVVCALTSATYVPPLVERARAAGLTKSGVQMLTEPRGQFFLRQFIGDSFSERVVYVHLDGSDIDDMWLQKISQFPYIEVVTIKSENVTDEGLQFLTCLPNLMSLVLVDTQVTSEGVTNFRNCAPRILNFQAYSSSP
;
A
#
# COMPACT_ATOMS: atom_id res chain seq x y z
N MET A 1 41.71 -26.77 9.36
CA MET A 1 40.50 -27.26 10.05
C MET A 1 39.46 -27.67 9.02
N LYS A 2 39.00 -28.94 8.98
CA LYS A 2 37.94 -29.41 8.07
C LYS A 2 36.65 -29.65 8.87
N PHE A 3 35.65 -28.80 8.71
CA PHE A 3 34.32 -28.98 9.31
C PHE A 3 33.61 -30.16 8.64
N ARG A 4 33.32 -31.23 9.39
CA ARG A 4 32.53 -32.38 8.91
C ARG A 4 31.07 -32.18 9.34
N PHE A 5 30.28 -31.50 8.50
CA PHE A 5 28.84 -31.41 8.73
C PHE A 5 28.18 -32.76 8.42
N SER A 6 27.37 -33.27 9.35
CA SER A 6 26.67 -34.55 9.22
C SER A 6 25.42 -34.41 8.37
N LEU A 7 25.16 -35.37 7.47
CA LEU A 7 24.03 -35.40 6.54
C LEU A 7 22.66 -35.22 7.24
N LYS A 8 22.55 -35.65 8.50
CA LYS A 8 21.35 -35.49 9.33
C LYS A 8 21.06 -34.02 9.68
N PHE A 9 22.10 -33.20 9.80
CA PHE A 9 21.96 -31.76 10.07
C PHE A 9 21.51 -31.00 8.81
N LEU A 10 22.00 -31.41 7.63
CA LEU A 10 21.59 -30.85 6.35
C LEU A 10 20.11 -31.14 6.05
N LEU A 11 19.67 -32.38 6.30
CA LEU A 11 18.28 -32.77 6.11
C LEU A 11 17.33 -32.05 7.06
N LEU A 12 17.76 -31.77 8.30
CA LEU A 12 16.94 -31.03 9.26
C LEU A 12 16.75 -29.55 8.84
N ILE A 13 17.79 -28.91 8.33
CA ILE A 13 17.72 -27.54 7.80
C ILE A 13 16.80 -27.48 6.57
N MET A 14 16.89 -28.46 5.67
CA MET A 14 16.05 -28.52 4.47
C MET A 14 14.56 -28.70 4.80
N VAL A 15 14.24 -29.53 5.80
CA VAL A 15 12.85 -29.75 6.25
C VAL A 15 12.29 -28.50 6.94
N VAL A 16 13.09 -27.78 7.72
CA VAL A 16 12.69 -26.50 8.33
C VAL A 16 12.49 -25.41 7.27
N CYS A 17 13.36 -25.32 6.26
CA CYS A 17 13.20 -24.39 5.14
C CYS A 17 11.99 -24.72 4.24
N ALA A 18 11.69 -26.01 4.04
CA ALA A 18 10.53 -26.42 3.25
C ALA A 18 9.21 -26.15 3.98
N LEU A 19 9.15 -26.40 5.30
CA LEU A 19 7.96 -26.15 6.11
C LEU A 19 7.69 -24.66 6.34
N THR A 20 8.71 -23.80 6.39
CA THR A 20 8.52 -22.33 6.42
C THR A 20 8.15 -21.74 5.06
N SER A 21 8.57 -22.38 3.96
CA SER A 21 8.20 -21.94 2.60
C SER A 21 6.73 -22.19 2.26
N ALA A 22 6.13 -23.27 2.78
CA ALA A 22 4.77 -23.69 2.45
C ALA A 22 3.67 -22.83 3.13
N THR A 23 4.01 -22.10 4.20
CA THR A 23 3.11 -21.15 4.87
C THR A 23 3.37 -19.69 4.47
N TYR A 24 4.41 -19.43 3.66
CA TYR A 24 4.82 -18.11 3.17
C TYR A 24 4.47 -17.91 1.68
N VAL A 25 3.36 -18.47 1.23
CA VAL A 25 2.76 -18.17 -0.07
C VAL A 25 1.29 -17.85 0.20
N PRO A 26 0.87 -16.58 0.03
CA PRO A 26 0.36 -16.27 -1.30
C PRO A 26 0.58 -14.81 -1.74
N PRO A 27 1.80 -14.39 -2.13
CA PRO A 27 1.99 -13.09 -2.78
C PRO A 27 1.52 -13.09 -4.26
N LEU A 28 1.31 -14.25 -4.87
CA LEU A 28 0.79 -14.35 -6.26
C LEU A 28 -0.67 -13.89 -6.39
N VAL A 29 -1.48 -14.05 -5.34
CA VAL A 29 -2.89 -13.61 -5.34
C VAL A 29 -3.01 -12.10 -5.22
N GLU A 30 -2.11 -11.46 -4.47
CA GLU A 30 -2.01 -9.99 -4.42
C GLU A 30 -1.49 -9.40 -5.74
N ARG A 31 -0.56 -10.09 -6.41
CA ARG A 31 -0.07 -9.72 -7.76
C ARG A 31 -1.18 -9.69 -8.80
N ALA A 32 -2.14 -10.63 -8.76
CA ALA A 32 -3.31 -10.61 -9.65
C ALA A 32 -4.29 -9.49 -9.31
N ARG A 33 -4.41 -9.11 -8.03
CA ARG A 33 -5.27 -8.00 -7.59
C ARG A 33 -4.68 -6.64 -7.95
N ALA A 34 -3.37 -6.43 -7.76
CA ALA A 34 -2.70 -5.17 -8.12
C ALA A 34 -2.57 -5.01 -9.65
N ALA A 35 -2.26 -6.09 -10.39
CA ALA A 35 -2.22 -6.07 -11.85
C ALA A 35 -3.61 -5.95 -12.51
N GLY A 36 -4.69 -6.31 -11.81
CA GLY A 36 -6.06 -6.12 -12.28
C GLY A 36 -6.55 -4.67 -12.26
N LEU A 37 -5.86 -3.78 -11.53
CA LEU A 37 -6.27 -2.39 -11.29
C LEU A 37 -5.51 -1.36 -12.14
N THR A 38 -4.55 -1.81 -12.97
CA THR A 38 -3.82 -0.95 -13.93
C THR A 38 -4.59 -0.64 -15.20
N LYS A 39 -5.89 -1.00 -15.26
CA LYS A 39 -6.82 -0.43 -16.23
C LYS A 39 -7.53 0.75 -15.58
N SER A 40 -7.28 1.93 -16.16
CA SER A 40 -7.95 3.22 -15.91
C SER A 40 -7.43 4.00 -14.69
N GLY A 41 -6.52 4.95 -14.91
CA GLY A 41 -6.31 6.09 -14.00
C GLY A 41 -5.60 5.86 -12.66
N VAL A 42 -5.45 4.60 -12.23
CA VAL A 42 -4.84 4.25 -10.93
C VAL A 42 -3.37 3.89 -11.10
N GLN A 43 -2.47 4.77 -10.68
CA GLN A 43 -1.03 4.49 -10.59
C GLN A 43 -0.68 4.11 -9.15
N MET A 44 -0.25 2.87 -8.93
CA MET A 44 0.28 2.43 -7.63
C MET A 44 1.79 2.34 -7.74
N LEU A 45 2.50 3.15 -6.97
CA LEU A 45 3.96 3.04 -6.86
C LEU A 45 4.27 2.19 -5.63
N THR A 46 4.81 0.99 -5.87
CA THR A 46 5.28 0.10 -4.83
C THR A 46 6.74 0.41 -4.54
N GLU A 47 7.07 0.81 -3.32
CA GLU A 47 8.47 0.99 -2.94
C GLU A 47 9.05 -0.31 -2.39
N PRO A 48 10.26 -0.71 -2.85
CA PRO A 48 10.91 -1.88 -2.34
C PRO A 48 11.52 -1.69 -0.93
N ARG A 49 11.10 -2.46 0.10
CA ARG A 49 11.87 -2.66 1.35
C ARG A 49 12.98 -3.72 1.30
N GLY A 50 14.19 -3.32 1.70
CA GLY A 50 15.28 -4.21 2.11
C GLY A 50 16.65 -3.51 2.09
N GLN A 51 17.55 -3.87 3.03
CA GLN A 51 18.97 -3.53 2.89
C GLN A 51 19.44 -4.02 1.52
N PHE A 52 20.18 -3.20 0.77
CA PHE A 52 20.55 -3.43 -0.64
C PHE A 52 21.04 -4.86 -0.92
N PHE A 53 21.76 -5.44 0.04
CA PHE A 53 22.28 -6.80 -0.02
C PHE A 53 21.17 -7.87 -0.11
N LEU A 54 20.04 -7.75 0.60
CA LEU A 54 18.97 -8.76 0.59
C LEU A 54 18.24 -8.87 -0.75
N ARG A 55 18.15 -7.77 -1.51
CA ARG A 55 17.56 -7.76 -2.87
C ARG A 55 18.35 -8.63 -3.84
N GLN A 56 19.67 -8.65 -3.67
CA GLN A 56 20.60 -9.41 -4.51
C GLN A 56 20.50 -10.94 -4.29
N PHE A 57 20.00 -11.37 -3.13
CA PHE A 57 19.90 -12.80 -2.77
C PHE A 57 18.48 -13.37 -2.84
N ILE A 58 17.44 -12.56 -2.66
CA ILE A 58 16.04 -13.03 -2.50
C ILE A 58 15.11 -12.49 -3.62
N GLY A 59 15.61 -11.57 -4.45
CA GLY A 59 14.87 -10.97 -5.57
C GLY A 59 13.95 -9.82 -5.13
N ASP A 60 13.66 -8.92 -6.06
CA ASP A 60 12.86 -7.70 -5.82
C ASP A 60 11.42 -7.97 -5.35
N SER A 61 10.94 -9.22 -5.51
CA SER A 61 9.59 -9.66 -5.18
C SER A 61 9.27 -9.74 -3.68
N PHE A 62 10.25 -9.71 -2.78
CA PHE A 62 10.02 -9.80 -1.32
C PHE A 62 9.56 -8.48 -0.69
N SER A 63 9.47 -7.45 -1.51
CA SER A 63 9.72 -6.09 -1.09
C SER A 63 8.67 -5.12 -1.64
N GLU A 64 7.74 -5.59 -2.48
CA GLU A 64 6.70 -4.77 -3.08
C GLU A 64 5.53 -4.58 -2.09
N ARG A 65 5.55 -3.45 -1.40
CA ARG A 65 4.41 -2.95 -0.62
C ARG A 65 3.81 -1.78 -1.38
N VAL A 66 2.49 -1.68 -1.44
CA VAL A 66 1.81 -0.48 -1.93
C VAL A 66 1.99 0.60 -0.87
N VAL A 67 3.00 1.43 -1.07
CA VAL A 67 3.33 2.56 -0.20
C VAL A 67 2.65 3.83 -0.73
N TYR A 68 2.54 3.94 -2.05
CA TYR A 68 2.00 5.11 -2.74
C TYR A 68 0.85 4.71 -3.65
N VAL A 69 -0.30 5.36 -3.46
CA VAL A 69 -1.47 5.21 -4.33
C VAL A 69 -1.77 6.57 -4.95
N HIS A 70 -1.77 6.64 -6.27
CA HIS A 70 -2.23 7.78 -7.05
C HIS A 70 -3.48 7.38 -7.82
N LEU A 71 -4.61 8.00 -7.46
CA LEU A 71 -5.90 7.82 -8.12
C LEU A 71 -6.17 9.08 -8.94
N ASP A 72 -6.17 8.98 -10.26
CA ASP A 72 -6.52 10.08 -11.16
C ASP A 72 -7.56 9.61 -12.16
N GLY A 73 -8.76 10.21 -12.11
CA GLY A 73 -9.79 9.95 -13.09
C GLY A 73 -11.18 10.28 -12.58
N SER A 74 -12.08 10.58 -13.53
CA SER A 74 -13.49 10.86 -13.28
C SER A 74 -14.23 9.70 -12.62
N ASP A 75 -13.77 8.47 -12.78
CA ASP A 75 -14.47 7.28 -12.31
C ASP A 75 -14.05 6.86 -10.87
N ILE A 76 -13.21 7.69 -10.21
CA ILE A 76 -12.78 7.47 -8.83
C ILE A 76 -13.81 8.10 -7.89
N ASP A 77 -14.54 7.27 -7.16
CA ASP A 77 -15.56 7.67 -6.19
C ASP A 77 -15.20 7.22 -4.76
N ASP A 78 -16.08 7.50 -3.80
CA ASP A 78 -15.90 7.09 -2.40
C ASP A 78 -15.79 5.56 -2.23
N MET A 79 -16.34 4.78 -3.18
CA MET A 79 -16.23 3.31 -3.18
C MET A 79 -14.79 2.85 -3.46
N TRP A 80 -14.04 3.60 -4.28
CA TRP A 80 -12.61 3.36 -4.46
C TRP A 80 -11.83 3.60 -3.17
N LEU A 81 -12.20 4.61 -2.38
CA LEU A 81 -11.60 4.87 -1.07
C LEU A 81 -11.83 3.70 -0.10
N GLN A 82 -13.03 3.12 -0.13
CA GLN A 82 -13.32 1.91 0.64
C GLN A 82 -12.43 0.73 0.21
N LYS A 83 -12.20 0.53 -1.09
CA LYS A 83 -11.32 -0.54 -1.59
C LYS A 83 -9.87 -0.33 -1.14
N ILE A 84 -9.36 0.90 -1.20
CA ILE A 84 -7.96 1.16 -0.81
C ILE A 84 -7.75 1.07 0.71
N SER A 85 -8.80 1.27 1.52
CA SER A 85 -8.76 1.07 2.98
C SER A 85 -8.35 -0.36 3.39
N GLN A 86 -8.48 -1.35 2.48
CA GLN A 86 -8.11 -2.75 2.73
C GLN A 86 -6.60 -3.01 2.69
N PHE A 87 -5.79 -2.02 2.28
CA PHE A 87 -4.33 -2.14 2.23
C PHE A 87 -3.70 -1.38 3.41
N PRO A 88 -3.44 -2.04 4.55
CA PRO A 88 -3.07 -1.38 5.80
C PRO A 88 -1.69 -0.70 5.77
N TYR A 89 -0.96 -0.85 4.67
CA TYR A 89 0.42 -0.44 4.52
C TYR A 89 0.63 0.77 3.63
N ILE A 90 -0.45 1.37 3.14
CA ILE A 90 -0.40 2.62 2.40
C ILE A 90 0.14 3.73 3.29
N GLU A 91 1.14 4.47 2.80
CA GLU A 91 1.76 5.60 3.50
C GLU A 91 1.42 6.93 2.83
N VAL A 92 1.25 6.94 1.50
CA VAL A 92 0.93 8.12 0.72
C VAL A 92 -0.23 7.85 -0.23
N VAL A 93 -1.24 8.72 -0.17
CA VAL A 93 -2.39 8.69 -1.07
C VAL A 93 -2.49 10.04 -1.77
N THR A 94 -2.57 10.03 -3.09
CA THR A 94 -2.90 11.19 -3.92
C THR A 94 -4.18 10.88 -4.68
N ILE A 95 -5.17 11.76 -4.60
CA ILE A 95 -6.46 11.58 -5.23
C ILE A 95 -6.75 12.82 -6.05
N LYS A 96 -7.07 12.60 -7.32
CA LYS A 96 -7.59 13.61 -8.23
C LYS A 96 -8.91 13.14 -8.80
N SER A 97 -10.02 13.63 -8.24
CA SER A 97 -11.37 13.27 -8.70
C SER A 97 -12.45 14.14 -8.07
N GLU A 98 -13.36 14.63 -8.91
CA GLU A 98 -14.53 15.41 -8.49
C GLU A 98 -15.57 14.57 -7.73
N ASN A 99 -15.50 13.24 -7.80
CA ASN A 99 -16.50 12.35 -7.20
C ASN A 99 -16.15 11.87 -5.78
N VAL A 100 -15.06 12.36 -5.20
CA VAL A 100 -14.65 12.05 -3.83
C VAL A 100 -15.18 13.11 -2.85
N THR A 101 -15.86 12.66 -1.80
CA THR A 101 -16.54 13.50 -0.81
C THR A 101 -15.99 13.32 0.61
N ASP A 102 -16.55 14.08 1.56
CA ASP A 102 -16.24 13.96 2.99
C ASP A 102 -16.54 12.57 3.56
N GLU A 103 -17.52 11.85 3.00
CA GLU A 103 -17.85 10.48 3.41
C GLU A 103 -16.74 9.52 3.01
N GLY A 104 -16.20 9.66 1.79
CA GLY A 104 -15.07 8.87 1.31
C GLY A 104 -13.83 8.98 2.18
N LEU A 105 -13.55 10.17 2.72
CA LEU A 105 -12.41 10.39 3.61
C LEU A 105 -12.47 9.56 4.89
N GLN A 106 -13.66 9.19 5.37
CA GLN A 106 -13.79 8.38 6.57
C GLN A 106 -13.14 7.00 6.39
N PHE A 107 -13.18 6.41 5.19
CA PHE A 107 -12.54 5.13 4.92
C PHE A 107 -11.02 5.18 5.04
N LEU A 108 -10.41 6.33 4.79
CA LEU A 108 -8.97 6.53 4.93
C LEU A 108 -8.51 6.63 6.39
N THR A 109 -9.41 6.93 7.33
CA THR A 109 -9.06 7.02 8.76
C THR A 109 -8.63 5.68 9.35
N CYS A 110 -9.08 4.58 8.74
CA CYS A 110 -8.75 3.20 9.10
C CYS A 110 -7.33 2.78 8.70
N LEU A 111 -6.62 3.56 7.90
CA LEU A 111 -5.27 3.24 7.45
C LEU A 111 -4.24 3.60 8.54
N PRO A 112 -3.61 2.61 9.19
CA PRO A 112 -2.77 2.87 10.37
C PRO A 112 -1.44 3.53 10.03
N ASN A 113 -0.97 3.37 8.79
CA ASN A 113 0.34 3.85 8.33
C ASN A 113 0.26 5.06 7.39
N LEU A 114 -0.92 5.63 7.17
CA LEU A 114 -1.07 6.78 6.28
C LEU A 114 -0.37 8.01 6.87
N MET A 115 0.64 8.52 6.15
CA MET A 115 1.46 9.66 6.56
C MET A 115 1.19 10.90 5.71
N SER A 116 0.84 10.73 4.43
CA SER A 116 0.57 11.83 3.51
C SER A 116 -0.72 11.60 2.72
N LEU A 117 -1.58 12.63 2.68
CA LEU A 117 -2.78 12.65 1.86
C LEU A 117 -2.81 13.94 1.03
N VAL A 118 -2.92 13.79 -0.28
CA VAL A 118 -3.09 14.89 -1.22
C VAL A 118 -4.41 14.71 -1.94
N LEU A 119 -5.28 15.72 -1.87
CA LEU A 119 -6.56 15.79 -2.57
C LEU A 119 -6.47 16.88 -3.62
N VAL A 120 -6.88 16.59 -4.84
CA VAL A 120 -6.90 17.51 -5.97
C VAL A 120 -8.27 17.41 -6.61
N ASP A 121 -8.92 18.56 -6.83
CA ASP A 121 -10.20 18.65 -7.55
C ASP A 121 -11.28 17.73 -6.95
N THR A 122 -11.37 17.66 -5.61
CA THR A 122 -12.37 16.85 -4.89
C THR A 122 -13.53 17.69 -4.35
N GLN A 123 -14.65 17.04 -4.03
CA GLN A 123 -15.80 17.65 -3.35
C GLN A 123 -15.66 17.61 -1.81
N VAL A 124 -14.44 17.44 -1.30
CA VAL A 124 -14.16 17.46 0.13
C VAL A 124 -14.27 18.89 0.65
N THR A 125 -15.06 19.09 1.69
CA THR A 125 -15.26 20.39 2.32
C THR A 125 -14.19 20.67 3.38
N SER A 126 -14.04 21.94 3.75
CA SER A 126 -13.16 22.33 4.88
C SER A 126 -13.56 21.68 6.20
N GLU A 127 -14.85 21.39 6.39
CA GLU A 127 -15.35 20.67 7.56
C GLU A 127 -14.93 19.21 7.52
N GLY A 128 -15.08 18.54 6.38
CA GLY A 128 -14.59 17.18 6.15
C GLY A 128 -13.10 17.03 6.41
N VAL A 129 -12.28 17.98 5.94
CA VAL A 129 -10.84 18.02 6.24
C VAL A 129 -10.57 18.11 7.75
N THR A 130 -11.31 18.98 8.44
CA THR A 130 -11.14 19.18 9.88
C THR A 130 -11.51 17.92 10.66
N ASN A 131 -12.65 17.31 10.32
CA ASN A 131 -13.09 16.04 10.88
C ASN A 131 -12.07 14.93 10.62
N PHE A 132 -11.57 14.83 9.40
CA PHE A 132 -10.55 13.86 9.03
C PHE A 132 -9.25 14.02 9.82
N ARG A 133 -8.73 15.25 9.97
CA ARG A 133 -7.55 15.53 10.80
C ARG A 133 -7.75 15.17 12.26
N ASN A 134 -8.95 15.38 12.80
CA ASN A 134 -9.28 15.00 14.17
C ASN A 134 -9.29 13.47 14.36
N CYS A 135 -9.79 12.72 13.37
CA CYS A 135 -9.82 11.25 13.41
C CYS A 135 -8.46 10.60 13.08
N ALA A 136 -7.63 11.26 12.27
CA ALA A 136 -6.33 10.78 11.82
C ALA A 136 -5.19 11.76 12.14
N PRO A 137 -4.91 12.06 13.42
CA PRO A 137 -3.87 13.01 13.82
C PRO A 137 -2.44 12.53 13.51
N ARG A 138 -2.28 11.27 13.07
CA ARG A 138 -1.01 10.66 12.68
C ARG A 138 -0.48 11.15 11.33
N ILE A 139 -1.33 11.78 10.52
CA ILE A 139 -0.99 12.25 9.19
C ILE A 139 -0.10 13.49 9.31
N LEU A 140 1.10 13.40 8.75
CA LEU A 140 2.10 14.47 8.81
C LEU A 140 1.84 15.54 7.75
N ASN A 141 1.38 15.12 6.57
CA ASN A 141 1.17 16.02 5.45
C ASN A 141 -0.24 15.83 4.88
N PHE A 142 -1.07 16.87 4.97
CA PHE A 142 -2.39 16.90 4.36
C PHE A 142 -2.49 18.14 3.48
N GLN A 143 -2.74 17.95 2.19
CA GLN A 143 -2.89 19.02 1.20
C GLN A 143 -4.17 18.81 0.43
N ALA A 144 -4.97 19.87 0.28
CA ALA A 144 -6.16 19.87 -0.56
C ALA A 144 -6.07 21.05 -1.53
N TYR A 145 -6.13 20.74 -2.81
CA TYR A 145 -6.12 21.69 -3.91
C TYR A 145 -7.47 21.61 -4.62
N SER A 146 -8.15 22.74 -4.76
CA SER A 146 -9.22 22.87 -5.74
C SER A 146 -8.65 23.61 -6.93
N SER A 147 -8.75 23.05 -8.14
CA SER A 147 -8.61 23.82 -9.36
C SER A 147 -9.72 24.87 -9.36
N SER A 148 -9.40 26.07 -8.89
CA SER A 148 -10.26 27.21 -9.12
C SER A 148 -10.36 27.42 -10.63
N PRO A 149 -11.57 27.64 -11.19
CA PRO A 149 -11.77 27.83 -12.62
C PRO A 149 -11.02 29.05 -13.18
#